data_AF-A0A149ZWG7-F1
#
_entry.id   AF-A0A149ZWG7-F1
#
_cell.length_a   1.000
_cell.length_b   1.000
_cell.length_c   1.000
_cell.angle_alpha   90.00
_cell.angle_beta   90.00
_cell.angle_gamma   90.00
#
_symmetry.space_group_name_H-M   'P 1'
#
loop_
_entity.id
_entity.type
_entity.pdbx_description
1 polymer ?
#
loop_
_entity_poly.entity_id
_entity_poly.type
_entity_poly.pdbx_seq_one_letter_code
_entity_poly.pdbx_strand_id
1 'polypeptide(L)'
;MIPLTAPEPGVGTCAGKSASWELTGQNLASWQRAIDSCHECPILTQCRTTLRNRIAGGEPPQDQIVAGAAFDYYGNHVPADRLRTYAVLRSRTPRGPANHVAAGGDAA
;
A
#
# COMPACT_ATOMS: atom_id res chain seq x y z
N MET A 1 16.65 -5.42 26.34
CA MET A 1 16.81 -4.46 25.23
C MET A 1 16.61 -5.23 23.94
N ILE A 2 15.56 -4.93 23.17
CA ILE A 2 15.33 -5.54 21.85
C ILE A 2 16.12 -4.69 20.84
N PRO A 3 17.00 -5.25 20.01
CA PRO A 3 17.70 -4.45 19.01
C PRO A 3 16.67 -3.98 17.98
N LEU A 4 16.58 -2.66 17.80
CA LEU A 4 15.90 -2.08 16.65
C LEU A 4 16.73 -2.46 15.43
N THR A 5 16.31 -3.52 14.74
CA THR A 5 16.94 -4.02 13.52
C THR A 5 17.13 -2.83 12.58
N ALA A 6 18.38 -2.50 12.27
CA ALA A 6 18.67 -1.51 11.24
C ALA A 6 17.95 -1.94 9.95
N PRO A 7 17.38 -1.01 9.17
CA PRO A 7 16.76 -1.35 7.90
C PRO A 7 17.77 -2.13 7.06
N GLU A 8 17.45 -3.37 6.69
CA GLU A 8 18.32 -4.15 5.81
C GLU A 8 18.51 -3.39 4.47
N PRO A 9 19.74 -3.32 3.93
CA PRO A 9 19.96 -2.70 2.63
C PRO A 9 19.04 -3.31 1.58
N GLY A 10 18.25 -2.46 0.90
CA GLY A 10 17.28 -2.91 -0.10
C GLY A 10 15.88 -3.25 0.44
N VAL A 11 15.66 -3.16 1.75
CA VAL A 11 14.33 -3.31 2.36
C VAL A 11 13.71 -1.93 2.61
N GLY A 12 12.53 -1.72 2.05
CA GLY A 12 11.81 -0.45 2.20
C GLY A 12 11.32 -0.27 3.63
N THR A 13 11.22 0.98 4.08
CA THR A 13 10.64 1.33 5.39
C THR A 13 9.18 0.87 5.56
N CYS A 14 8.53 0.58 4.44
CA CYS A 14 7.19 0.01 4.34
C CYS A 14 7.11 -1.51 4.49
N ALA A 15 8.24 -2.23 4.39
CA ALA A 15 8.27 -3.69 4.45
C ALA A 15 7.72 -4.20 5.78
N GLY A 16 6.81 -5.18 5.72
CA GLY A 16 6.17 -5.77 6.90
C GLY A 16 5.03 -4.94 7.52
N LYS A 17 4.68 -3.77 6.96
CA LYS A 17 3.65 -2.86 7.51
C LYS A 17 2.38 -2.77 6.64
N SER A 18 1.90 -3.89 6.07
CA SER A 18 0.86 -3.92 5.02
C SER A 18 -0.34 -3.01 5.28
N ALA A 19 -0.91 -3.04 6.49
CA ALA A 19 -2.11 -2.28 6.83
C ALA A 19 -1.96 -0.74 6.70
N SER A 20 -0.76 -0.19 6.89
CA SER A 20 -0.52 1.26 6.75
C SER A 20 -0.41 1.74 5.29
N TRP A 21 -0.32 0.80 4.36
CA TRP A 21 -0.18 1.05 2.92
C TRP A 21 -1.39 0.60 2.12
N GLU A 22 -2.41 0.06 2.78
CA GLU A 22 -3.66 -0.31 2.15
C GLU A 22 -4.56 0.92 1.96
N LEU A 23 -5.24 1.00 0.82
CA LEU A 23 -6.32 1.96 0.59
C LEU A 23 -7.62 1.46 1.24
N THR A 24 -7.56 0.98 2.49
CA THR A 24 -8.75 0.56 3.26
C THR A 24 -9.25 1.71 4.13
N GLY A 25 -10.57 1.74 4.37
CA GLY A 25 -11.22 2.76 5.18
C GLY A 25 -11.19 4.18 4.59
N GLN A 26 -11.54 5.15 5.43
CA GLN A 26 -11.66 6.57 5.06
C GLN A 26 -10.58 7.40 5.75
N ASN A 27 -9.41 7.52 5.16
CA ASN A 27 -8.38 8.38 5.76
C ASN A 27 -7.39 8.94 4.73
N LEU A 28 -7.84 9.94 3.97
CA LEU A 28 -6.99 10.70 3.04
C LEU A 28 -5.69 11.17 3.70
N ALA A 29 -5.73 11.61 4.96
CA ALA A 29 -4.55 12.06 5.68
C ALA A 29 -3.56 10.91 5.96
N SER A 30 -4.04 9.69 6.21
CA SER A 30 -3.17 8.52 6.34
C SER A 30 -2.58 8.10 5.00
N TRP A 31 -3.35 8.16 3.92
CA TRP A 31 -2.84 7.87 2.57
C TRP A 31 -1.78 8.87 2.13
N GLN A 32 -1.99 10.16 2.41
CA GLN A 32 -1.01 11.19 2.11
C GLN A 32 0.28 10.96 2.91
N ARG A 33 0.19 10.68 4.21
CA ARG A 33 1.37 10.34 5.04
C ARG A 33 2.12 9.12 4.52
N ALA A 34 1.40 8.10 4.04
CA ALA A 34 2.03 6.93 3.43
C ALA A 34 2.79 7.33 2.14
N ILE A 35 2.16 8.09 1.25
CA ILE A 35 2.82 8.58 0.02
C ILE A 35 4.07 9.40 0.35
N ASP A 36 3.99 10.32 1.32
CA ASP A 36 5.12 11.14 1.76
C ASP A 36 6.24 10.27 2.34
N SER A 37 5.90 9.26 3.15
CA SER A 37 6.86 8.30 3.70
C SER A 37 7.57 7.48 2.61
N CYS A 38 6.88 7.21 1.48
CA CYS A 38 7.52 6.60 0.31
C CYS A 38 8.52 7.57 -0.34
N HIS A 39 8.22 8.86 -0.41
CA HIS A 39 9.12 9.86 -0.97
C HIS A 39 10.40 10.06 -0.15
N GLU A 40 10.33 9.82 1.15
CA GLU A 40 11.48 9.85 2.06
C GLU A 40 12.26 8.52 2.10
N CYS A 41 11.76 7.47 1.43
CA CYS A 41 12.36 6.14 1.50
C CYS A 41 13.69 6.07 0.71
N PRO A 42 14.81 5.66 1.34
CA PRO A 42 16.12 5.62 0.68
C PRO A 42 16.18 4.73 -0.58
N ILE A 43 15.30 3.73 -0.67
CA ILE A 43 15.25 2.79 -1.79
C ILE A 43 14.16 3.11 -2.82
N LEU A 44 13.57 4.31 -2.79
CA LEU A 44 12.43 4.67 -3.65
C LEU A 44 12.67 4.39 -5.14
N THR A 45 13.87 4.70 -5.65
CA THR A 45 14.23 4.45 -7.05
C THR A 45 14.20 2.97 -7.42
N GLN A 46 14.71 2.11 -6.54
CA GLN A 46 14.64 0.66 -6.71
C GLN A 46 13.19 0.18 -6.62
N CYS A 47 12.44 0.64 -5.63
CA CYS A 47 11.03 0.31 -5.44
C CYS A 47 10.19 0.64 -6.68
N ARG A 48 10.40 1.83 -7.29
CA ARG A 48 9.75 2.22 -8.55
C ARG A 48 10.11 1.32 -9.72
N THR A 49 11.35 0.86 -9.79
CA THR A 49 11.81 -0.05 -10.85
C THR A 49 11.15 -1.42 -10.72
N THR A 50 11.18 -2.00 -9.51
CA THR A 50 10.50 -3.27 -9.21
C THR A 50 9.00 -3.17 -9.50
N LEU A 51 8.36 -2.08 -9.09
CA LEU A 51 6.93 -1.84 -9.36
C LEU A 51 6.63 -1.79 -10.87
N ARG A 52 7.44 -1.08 -11.66
CA ARG A 52 7.26 -1.04 -13.12
C ARG A 52 7.38 -2.42 -13.75
N ASN A 53 8.37 -3.22 -13.34
CA ASN A 53 8.55 -4.57 -13.85
C ASN A 53 7.36 -5.47 -13.48
N ARG A 54 6.87 -5.36 -12.25
CA ARG A 54 5.70 -6.09 -11.77
C ARG A 54 4.43 -5.74 -12.55
N ILE A 55 4.17 -4.46 -12.80
CA ILE A 55 3.05 -3.99 -13.62
C ILE A 55 3.18 -4.48 -15.07
N ALA A 56 4.38 -4.40 -15.66
CA ALA A 56 4.63 -4.90 -17.01
C ALA A 56 4.44 -6.42 -17.12
N GLY A 57 4.66 -7.15 -16.02
CA GLY A 57 4.37 -8.58 -15.90
C GLY A 57 2.89 -8.92 -15.66
N GLY A 58 1.99 -7.93 -15.59
CA GLY A 58 0.55 -8.15 -15.40
C GLY A 58 0.11 -8.27 -13.94
N GLU A 59 0.96 -7.89 -12.98
CA GLU A 59 0.67 -7.98 -11.55
C GLU A 59 0.62 -6.57 -10.88
N PRO A 60 -0.31 -5.69 -11.26
CA PRO A 60 -0.40 -4.39 -10.61
C PRO A 60 -0.78 -4.55 -9.12
N PRO A 61 -0.29 -3.67 -8.23
CA PRO A 61 -0.78 -3.59 -6.87
C PRO A 61 -2.28 -3.24 -6.88
N GLN A 62 -3.06 -3.86 -6.00
CA GLN A 62 -4.49 -3.58 -5.87
C GLN A 62 -4.78 -3.05 -4.48
N ASP A 63 -5.58 -1.98 -4.41
CA ASP A 63 -5.97 -1.30 -3.17
C ASP A 63 -4.76 -0.94 -2.27
N GLN A 64 -3.67 -0.47 -2.87
CA GLN A 64 -2.39 -0.27 -2.18
C GLN A 64 -1.69 1.03 -2.57
N ILE A 65 -0.88 1.55 -1.66
CA ILE A 65 0.08 2.62 -1.86
C ILE A 65 1.46 1.98 -1.91
N VAL A 66 2.16 2.14 -3.02
CA VAL A 66 3.52 1.60 -3.20
C VAL A 66 4.34 2.53 -4.09
N ALA A 67 5.62 2.68 -3.75
CA ALA A 67 6.57 3.52 -4.49
C ALA A 67 6.13 4.99 -4.66
N GLY A 68 5.35 5.51 -3.71
CA GLY A 68 4.82 6.88 -3.72
C GLY A 68 3.56 7.06 -4.58
N ALA A 69 2.94 5.96 -5.03
CA ALA A 69 1.75 5.98 -5.87
C ALA A 69 0.63 5.15 -5.26
N ALA A 70 -0.62 5.62 -5.40
CA ALA A 70 -1.81 4.91 -4.98
C ALA A 70 -2.40 4.12 -6.16
N PHE A 71 -2.86 2.89 -5.89
CA PHE A 71 -3.49 2.01 -6.88
C PHE A 71 -4.86 1.57 -6.39
N ASP A 72 -5.87 1.73 -7.24
CA ASP A 72 -7.24 1.33 -6.93
C ASP A 72 -7.40 -0.20 -6.92
N TYR A 73 -8.64 -0.64 -6.72
CA TYR A 73 -9.00 -2.05 -6.72
C TYR A 73 -8.63 -2.81 -8.00
N TYR A 74 -8.71 -2.13 -9.15
CA TYR A 74 -8.43 -2.71 -10.46
C TYR A 74 -6.94 -2.62 -10.81
N GLY A 75 -6.12 -2.06 -9.92
CA GLY A 75 -4.70 -1.82 -10.16
C GLY A 75 -4.44 -0.59 -11.02
N ASN A 76 -5.41 0.31 -11.18
CA ASN A 76 -5.18 1.58 -11.86
C ASN A 76 -4.49 2.55 -10.91
N HIS A 77 -3.52 3.29 -11.43
CA HIS A 77 -2.94 4.42 -10.72
C HIS A 77 -4.02 5.46 -10.42
N VAL A 78 -4.09 5.90 -9.15
CA VAL A 78 -4.88 7.03 -8.68
C VAL A 78 -3.96 8.25 -8.60
N PRO A 79 -4.07 9.21 -9.54
CA PRO A 79 -3.24 10.41 -9.52
C PRO A 79 -3.40 11.22 -8.23
N ALA A 80 -2.33 11.89 -7.81
CA ALA A 80 -2.30 12.66 -6.55
C ALA A 80 -3.39 13.75 -6.49
N ASP A 81 -3.65 14.43 -7.61
CA ASP A 81 -4.71 15.45 -7.75
C ASP A 81 -6.13 14.84 -7.63
N ARG A 82 -6.28 13.54 -7.93
CA ARG A 82 -7.53 12.80 -7.83
C ARG A 82 -7.68 12.02 -6.52
N LEU A 83 -6.65 11.95 -5.68
CA LEU A 83 -6.64 11.14 -4.46
C LEU A 83 -7.75 11.55 -3.47
N ARG A 84 -8.00 12.86 -3.31
CA ARG A 84 -9.10 13.37 -2.47
C ARG A 84 -10.46 12.92 -2.98
N THR A 85 -10.71 13.05 -4.28
CA THR A 85 -11.98 12.64 -4.89
C THR A 85 -12.18 11.13 -4.77
N TYR A 86 -11.11 10.36 -5.00
CA TYR A 86 -11.13 8.91 -4.81
C TYR A 86 -11.49 8.52 -3.37
N ALA A 87 -10.91 9.18 -2.37
CA ALA A 87 -11.25 8.96 -0.96
C ALA A 87 -12.75 9.19 -0.69
N VAL A 88 -13.31 10.30 -1.18
CA VAL A 88 -14.73 10.63 -1.01
C VAL A 88 -15.65 9.59 -1.66
N LEU A 89 -15.32 9.13 -2.88
CA LEU A 89 -16.12 8.10 -3.56
C LEU A 89 -16.10 6.77 -2.81
N ARG A 90 -14.92 6.38 -2.32
CA ARG A 90 -14.76 5.15 -1.54
C ARG A 90 -15.49 5.21 -0.20
N SER A 91 -15.53 6.37 0.44
CA SER A 91 -16.33 6.61 1.66
C SER A 91 -17.83 6.40 1.47
N ARG A 92 -18.36 6.78 0.30
CA ARG A 92 -19.79 6.67 -0.04
C ARG A 92 -20.21 5.26 -0.42
N THR A 93 -19.25 4.40 -0.71
CA THR A 93 -19.46 2.99 -1.06
C THR A 93 -18.62 2.13 -0.12
N PRO A 94 -18.94 2.08 1.19
CA PRO A 94 -18.24 1.19 2.11
C PRO A 94 -18.39 -0.23 1.57
N ARG A 95 -17.27 -0.91 1.29
CA ARG A 95 -17.36 -2.34 1.04
C ARG A 95 -17.89 -3.01 2.30
N GLY A 96 -18.79 -3.98 2.12
CA GLY A 96 -19.10 -4.94 3.17
C GLY A 96 -17.80 -5.59 3.67
N PRO A 97 -17.77 -6.09 4.92
CA PRO A 97 -16.55 -6.58 5.53
C PRO A 97 -15.86 -7.58 4.59
N ALA A 98 -14.60 -7.31 4.26
CA ALA A 98 -13.75 -8.32 3.67
C ALA A 98 -13.70 -9.44 4.72
N ASN A 99 -14.31 -10.59 4.43
CA ASN A 99 -14.11 -11.77 5.24
C ASN A 99 -12.60 -12.04 5.23
N HIS A 100 -11.92 -11.63 6.30
CA HIS A 100 -10.65 -12.23 6.66
C HIS A 100 -10.99 -13.70 6.89
N VAL A 101 -10.70 -14.54 5.89
CA VAL A 101 -10.66 -15.98 6.09
C VAL A 101 -9.57 -16.19 7.12
N ALA A 102 -9.97 -16.33 8.38
CA ALA A 102 -9.10 -16.83 9.43
C ALA A 102 -8.54 -18.16 8.90
N ALA A 103 -7.22 -18.25 8.79
CA ALA A 103 -6.54 -19.51 8.60
C ALA A 103 -6.87 -20.39 9.82
N GLY A 104 -7.95 -21.15 9.71
CA GLY A 104 -8.27 -22.27 10.58
C GLY A 104 -7.50 -23.49 10.08
N GLY A 105 -6.48 -23.88 10.84
CA GLY A 105 -5.77 -25.15 10.79
C GLY A 105 -4.84 -25.13 12.02
N ASP A 106 -4.84 -26.08 12.95
CA ASP A 106 -5.19 -27.48 12.84
C ASP A 106 -5.75 -28.03 14.16
N ALA A 107 -6.67 -28.98 14.01
CA ALA A 107 -7.01 -29.95 15.02
C ALA A 107 -6.01 -31.12 14.94
N ALA A 108 -5.44 -31.52 16.07
CA ALA A 108 -5.03 -32.89 16.37
C ALA A 108 -5.03 -33.07 17.90
#